data_AF-A0A172WFF5-F1
#
_entry.id   AF-A0A172WFF5-F1
#
_cell.length_a   1.000
_cell.length_b   1.000
_cell.length_c   1.000
_cell.angle_alpha   90.00
_cell.angle_beta   90.00
_cell.angle_gamma   90.00
#
_symmetry.space_group_name_H-M   'P 1'
#
loop_
_entity.id
_entity.type
_entity.pdbx_description
1 polymer ?
#
loop_
_entity_poly.entity_id
_entity_poly.type
_entity_poly.pdbx_seq_one_letter_code
_entity_poly.pdbx_strand_id
1 'polypeptide(L)'
;MNWGAVVGLILGLAVATYLPVIYRRNIGLEMDERVARIEEKASKVTLELVQLVSGLGIAYSAFVAKNLSTAFTFLLLVFMASTFGHLAFKVHYSRVM
;
A
#
# COMPACT_ATOMS: atom_id res chain seq x y z
N MET A 1 -3.68 -11.62 25.26
CA MET A 1 -3.04 -10.64 24.35
C MET A 1 -2.86 -11.28 23.00
N ASN A 2 -3.42 -10.70 21.92
CA ASN A 2 -3.31 -11.29 20.58
C ASN A 2 -1.96 -10.89 19.97
N TRP A 3 -0.96 -11.75 20.13
CA TRP A 3 0.40 -11.51 19.66
C TRP A 3 0.49 -11.23 18.15
N GLY A 4 -0.41 -11.79 17.35
CA GLY A 4 -0.47 -11.50 15.91
C GLY A 4 -0.81 -10.04 15.62
N ALA A 5 -1.74 -9.46 16.39
CA ALA A 5 -2.09 -8.04 16.24
C ALA A 5 -0.94 -7.12 16.66
N VAL A 6 -0.20 -7.49 17.71
CA VAL A 6 0.97 -6.73 18.19
C VAL A 6 2.08 -6.74 17.15
N VAL A 7 2.40 -7.91 16.58
CA VAL A 7 3.41 -8.04 15.53
C VAL A 7 3.00 -7.26 14.28
N GLY A 8 1.73 -7.35 13.88
CA GLY A 8 1.19 -6.59 12.74
C GLY A 8 1.33 -5.08 12.92
N LEU A 9 1.06 -4.57 14.11
CA LEU A 9 1.23 -3.14 14.45
C LEU A 9 2.69 -2.69 14.37
N ILE A 10 3.61 -3.47 14.93
CA ILE A 10 5.05 -3.16 14.91
C ILE A 10 5.57 -3.14 13.47
N LEU A 11 5.22 -4.15 12.66
CA LEU A 11 5.61 -4.21 11.26
C LEU A 11 5.00 -3.05 10.46
N GLY A 12 3.72 -2.76 10.66
CA GLY A 12 3.05 -1.64 10.00
C GLY A 12 3.72 -0.31 10.31
N LEU A 13 4.06 -0.05 11.58
CA LEU A 13 4.78 1.14 12.01
C LEU A 13 6.20 1.20 11.42
N ALA A 14 6.93 0.09 11.43
CA ALA A 14 8.26 0.01 10.85
C ALA A 14 8.21 0.34 9.34
N VAL A 15 7.27 -0.23 8.59
CA VAL A 15 7.12 0.04 7.15
C VAL A 15 6.70 1.48 6.89
N ALA A 16 5.72 1.99 7.65
CA ALA A 16 5.18 3.35 7.50
C ALA A 16 6.22 4.43 7.82
N THR A 17 7.18 4.15 8.70
CA THR A 17 8.26 5.09 9.04
C THR A 17 9.50 4.92 8.15
N TYR A 18 9.88 3.68 7.84
CA TYR A 18 11.13 3.39 7.13
C TYR A 18 11.07 3.68 5.63
N LEU A 19 9.96 3.35 4.95
CA LEU A 19 9.83 3.57 3.51
C LEU A 19 9.88 5.06 3.13
N PRO A 20 9.17 5.98 3.81
CA PRO A 20 9.30 7.41 3.53
C PRO A 20 10.72 7.94 3.74
N VAL A 21 11.44 7.44 4.75
CA VAL A 21 12.82 7.85 5.02
C VAL A 21 13.75 7.42 3.89
N ILE A 22 13.64 6.19 3.40
CA ILE A 22 14.40 5.73 2.23
C ILE A 22 14.05 6.57 1.00
N TYR A 23 12.75 6.80 0.78
CA TYR A 23 12.29 7.58 -0.35
C TYR A 23 12.93 8.97 -0.35
N ARG A 24 12.82 9.72 0.75
CA ARG A 24 13.43 11.05 0.92
C ARG A 24 14.94 11.03 0.72
N ARG A 25 15.63 9.99 1.21
CA ARG A 25 17.07 9.83 1.00
C ARG A 25 17.45 9.66 -0.47
N ASN A 26 16.60 9.04 -1.29
CA ASN A 26 16.86 8.81 -2.71
C ASN A 26 16.52 10.01 -3.60
N ILE A 27 15.51 10.81 -3.23
CA ILE A 27 15.08 11.97 -4.02
C ILE A 27 15.83 13.25 -3.68
N GLY A 28 16.41 13.37 -2.48
CA GLY A 28 16.98 14.64 -2.01
C GLY A 28 15.92 15.60 -1.47
N LEU A 29 16.29 16.87 -1.26
CA LEU A 29 15.43 17.89 -0.64
C LEU A 29 14.60 18.70 -1.66
N GLU A 30 14.95 18.68 -2.94
CA GLU A 30 14.28 19.49 -3.97
C GLU A 30 13.15 18.71 -4.65
N MET A 31 11.96 19.32 -4.71
CA MET A 31 10.81 18.77 -5.43
C MET A 31 10.97 19.07 -6.93
N ASP A 32 11.73 18.21 -7.60
CA ASP A 32 11.92 18.29 -9.05
C ASP A 32 10.78 17.61 -9.81
N GLU A 33 10.70 17.87 -11.13
CA GLU A 33 9.78 17.16 -12.04
C GLU A 33 9.88 15.63 -11.93
N ARG A 34 11.07 15.11 -11.56
CA ARG A 34 11.30 13.68 -11.30
C ARG A 34 10.44 13.16 -10.14
N VAL A 35 10.32 13.93 -9.05
CA VAL A 35 9.50 13.58 -7.88
C VAL A 35 8.03 13.47 -8.29
N ALA A 36 7.53 14.45 -9.06
CA ALA A 36 6.16 14.45 -9.56
C ALA A 36 5.86 13.22 -10.45
N ARG A 37 6.77 12.86 -11.37
CA ARG A 37 6.64 11.66 -12.20
C ARG A 37 6.62 10.36 -11.38
N ILE A 38 7.47 10.26 -10.36
CA ILE A 38 7.49 9.10 -9.46
C ILE A 38 6.16 8.99 -8.71
N GLU A 39 5.64 10.10 -8.19
CA GLU A 39 4.38 10.16 -7.47
C GLU A 39 3.20 9.74 -8.35
N GLU A 40 3.15 10.24 -9.58
CA GLU A 40 2.13 9.86 -10.56
C GLU A 40 2.19 8.37 -10.88
N LYS A 41 3.37 7.83 -11.20
CA LYS A 41 3.54 6.43 -11.56
C LYS A 41 3.24 5.48 -10.39
N ALA A 42 3.70 5.84 -9.19
CA ALA A 42 3.38 5.09 -7.98
C ALA A 42 1.87 5.10 -7.70
N SER A 43 1.20 6.24 -7.89
CA SER A 43 -0.25 6.36 -7.69
C SER A 43 -1.03 5.52 -8.69
N LYS A 44 -0.68 5.57 -9.99
CA LYS A 44 -1.33 4.77 -11.04
C LYS A 44 -1.26 3.26 -10.76
N VAL A 45 -0.05 2.74 -10.49
CA VAL A 45 0.13 1.31 -10.22
C VAL A 45 -0.56 0.90 -8.92
N THR A 46 -0.55 1.75 -7.89
CA THR A 46 -1.28 1.48 -6.64
C THR A 46 -2.79 1.42 -6.89
N LEU A 47 -3.33 2.34 -7.70
CA LEU A 47 -4.74 2.37 -8.02
C LEU A 47 -5.17 1.11 -8.77
N GLU A 48 -4.39 0.67 -9.76
CA GLU A 48 -4.62 -0.59 -10.48
C GLU A 48 -4.61 -1.79 -9.52
N LEU A 49 -3.65 -1.84 -8.60
CA LEU A 49 -3.57 -2.89 -7.59
C LEU A 49 -4.77 -2.87 -6.65
N VAL A 50 -5.19 -1.69 -6.18
CA VAL A 50 -6.38 -1.52 -5.34
C VAL A 50 -7.64 -1.96 -6.09
N GLN A 51 -7.78 -1.63 -7.37
CA GLN A 51 -8.91 -2.06 -8.19
C GLN A 51 -8.95 -3.58 -8.35
N LEU A 52 -7.80 -4.21 -8.63
CA LEU A 52 -7.70 -5.67 -8.71
C LEU A 52 -8.06 -6.34 -7.39
N VAL A 53 -7.48 -5.87 -6.29
CA VAL A 53 -7.77 -6.40 -4.95
C VAL A 53 -9.26 -6.23 -4.64
N SER A 54 -9.82 -5.05 -4.93
CA SER A 54 -11.24 -4.71 -4.76
C SER A 54 -12.17 -5.65 -5.54
N GLY A 55 -11.88 -5.88 -6.83
CA GLY A 55 -12.65 -6.80 -7.66
C GLY A 55 -12.58 -8.24 -7.17
N LEU A 56 -11.38 -8.70 -6.80
CA LEU A 56 -11.16 -10.06 -6.29
C LEU A 56 -11.91 -10.31 -4.97
N GLY A 57 -11.93 -9.37 -4.04
CA GLY A 57 -12.66 -9.60 -2.80
C GLY A 57 -14.17 -9.46 -2.94
N ILE A 58 -14.68 -8.65 -3.86
CA ILE A 58 -16.11 -8.68 -4.21
C ILE A 58 -16.47 -10.07 -4.74
N ALA A 59 -15.68 -10.62 -5.67
CA ALA A 59 -15.89 -11.97 -6.19
C ALA A 59 -15.80 -13.03 -5.08
N TYR A 60 -14.77 -12.98 -4.23
CA TYR A 60 -14.62 -13.90 -3.11
C TYR A 60 -15.80 -13.83 -2.13
N SER A 61 -16.25 -12.61 -1.79
CA SER A 61 -17.39 -12.40 -0.92
C SER A 61 -18.69 -12.99 -1.52
N ALA A 62 -18.94 -12.71 -2.80
CA ALA A 62 -20.15 -13.12 -3.50
C ALA A 62 -20.23 -14.63 -3.73
N PHE A 63 -19.13 -15.28 -4.08
CA PHE A 63 -19.13 -16.68 -4.52
C PHE A 63 -18.65 -17.66 -3.45
N VAL A 64 -17.73 -17.26 -2.56
CA VAL A 64 -17.07 -18.17 -1.62
C VAL A 64 -17.57 -17.95 -0.19
N ALA A 65 -17.40 -16.74 0.35
CA ALA A 65 -17.63 -16.50 1.78
C ALA A 65 -19.12 -16.48 2.16
N LYS A 66 -20.00 -16.00 1.28
CA LYS A 66 -21.46 -15.88 1.49
C LYS A 66 -21.85 -15.18 2.80
N ASN A 67 -20.98 -14.37 3.39
CA ASN A 67 -21.17 -13.76 4.70
C ASN A 67 -20.58 -12.33 4.72
N LEU A 68 -21.36 -11.35 5.19
CA LEU A 68 -21.02 -9.91 5.18
C LEU A 68 -19.91 -9.52 6.18
N SER A 69 -19.59 -10.38 7.15
CA SER A 69 -18.55 -10.12 8.16
C SER A 69 -17.13 -10.00 7.57
N THR A 70 -16.90 -10.43 6.32
CA THR A 70 -15.62 -10.30 5.62
C THR A 70 -15.37 -8.89 5.06
N ALA A 71 -16.39 -8.02 5.03
CA ALA A 71 -16.28 -6.69 4.45
C ALA A 71 -15.24 -5.81 5.18
N PHE A 72 -15.17 -5.88 6.51
CA PHE A 72 -14.20 -5.11 7.28
C PHE A 72 -12.75 -5.57 7.03
N THR A 73 -12.51 -6.89 7.04
CA THR A 73 -11.20 -7.48 6.70
C THR A 73 -10.77 -7.08 5.29
N PHE A 74 -11.73 -7.00 4.37
CA PHE A 74 -11.47 -6.62 3.00
C PHE A 74 -11.14 -5.13 2.83
N LEU A 75 -11.90 -4.24 3.47
CA LEU A 75 -11.58 -2.82 3.53
C LEU A 75 -10.19 -2.57 4.13
N LEU A 76 -9.83 -3.33 5.16
CA LEU A 76 -8.51 -3.27 5.78
C LEU A 76 -7.40 -3.74 4.83
N LEU A 77 -7.65 -4.82 4.07
CA LEU A 77 -6.74 -5.30 3.03
C LEU A 77 -6.53 -4.24 1.93
N VAL A 78 -7.61 -3.64 1.43
CA VAL A 78 -7.56 -2.58 0.41
C VAL A 78 -6.82 -1.36 0.93
N PHE A 79 -7.11 -0.93 2.17
CA PHE A 79 -6.40 0.18 2.80
C PHE A 79 -4.91 -0.09 2.97
N MET A 80 -4.54 -1.29 3.41
CA MET A 80 -3.14 -1.70 3.52
C MET A 80 -2.45 -1.74 2.15
N ALA A 81 -3.10 -2.33 1.15
CA ALA A 81 -2.58 -2.42 -0.22
C ALA A 81 -2.38 -1.03 -0.84
N SER A 82 -3.33 -0.11 -0.63
CA SER A 82 -3.22 1.29 -1.03
C SER A 82 -2.03 1.97 -0.35
N THR A 83 -1.97 1.93 0.97
CA THR A 83 -1.03 2.73 1.76
C THR A 83 0.40 2.19 1.61
N PHE A 84 0.59 0.90 1.81
CA PHE A 84 1.91 0.27 1.72
C PHE A 84 2.36 0.07 0.29
N GLY A 85 1.45 -0.25 -0.63
CA GLY A 85 1.75 -0.35 -2.06
C GLY A 85 2.27 0.97 -2.61
N HIS A 86 1.58 2.07 -2.32
CA HIS A 86 2.02 3.41 -2.75
C HIS A 86 3.43 3.75 -2.24
N LEU A 87 3.69 3.54 -0.95
CA LEU A 87 5.00 3.78 -0.36
C LEU A 87 6.08 2.88 -0.96
N ALA A 88 5.79 1.60 -1.17
CA ALA A 88 6.72 0.65 -1.78
C ALA A 88 7.06 1.04 -3.22
N PHE A 89 6.06 1.45 -4.02
CA PHE A 89 6.29 1.92 -5.39
C PHE A 89 7.06 3.23 -5.43
N LYS A 90 6.80 4.18 -4.52
CA LYS A 90 7.62 5.41 -4.40
C LYS A 90 9.09 5.08 -4.14
N VAL A 91 9.37 4.15 -3.22
CA VAL A 91 10.74 3.71 -2.92
C VAL A 91 11.38 2.96 -4.10
N HIS A 92 10.61 2.12 -4.80
CA HIS A 92 11.10 1.41 -5.98
C HIS A 92 11.47 2.39 -7.10
N TYR A 93 10.54 3.27 -7.47
CA TYR A 93 10.78 4.22 -8.56
C TYR A 93 11.82 5.27 -8.22
N SER A 94 12.00 5.66 -6.94
CA SER A 94 13.09 6.56 -6.56
C SER A 94 14.49 5.96 -6.70
N ARG A 95 14.61 4.63 -6.79
CA ARG A 95 15.88 3.93 -7.05
C ARG A 95 16.15 3.72 -8.54
N VAL A 96 15.10 3.55 -9.34
CA VAL A 96 15.19 3.11 -10.73
C VAL A 96 15.11 4.26 -11.73
N MET A 97 14.32 5.30 -11.42
CA MET A 97 14.23 6.56 -12.17
C MET A 97 15.09 7.61 -11.49
#